data_AF-A0A7V1EAP8-F1
#
_entry.id   AF-A0A7V1EAP8-F1
#
_cell.length_a   1.000
_cell.length_b   1.000
_cell.length_c   1.000
_cell.angle_alpha   90.00
_cell.angle_beta   90.00
_cell.angle_gamma   90.00
#
_symmetry.space_group_name_H-M   'P 1'
#
loop_
_entity.id
_entity.type
_entity.pdbx_description
1 polymer ?
#
loop_
_entity_poly.entity_id
_entity_poly.type
_entity_poly.pdbx_seq_one_letter_code
_entity_poly.pdbx_strand_id
1 'polypeptide(L)'
;MVKNKVLFVDDELNTLSAFKRLFFNNDDVDIFTASSGTEGLKVLGLNDIDLVISDMRMPQLSGTDFLKYVKNKYPNVLRIMLTGYADMPSTLEAINSGEVYRFLTKPWNDDDLKVTITKALEYSALKKRNEEMSKIIWKKNRELTVFNESLEQKVEQRTSQLGQVISKLKQVNNVLKQNFDEIINLLTGIISLFHKDLASHAKRVAGFAELMCNELVIEKDEKEIIIHAAFLHDIGMVGATDDIFMLDFDQLDEKSKNFFLYHPVIGEKIIGAIKNLRKISKIIRSHHEEYNGSGFPDQLRGSHIPIGAQIIKIASDYDTFRFKREFGFDEALKKIKDGSYKSYDPDIITSFIKIITKSGALKHNLLARIRIKDLKPNMYLLDEITLENGVLLIPKGVIINDIILNKIYTFSSLIPITREVEVKYLSDR
;
A
#
# COMPACT_ATOMS: atom_id res chain seq x y z
N MET A 1 -25.65 -44.80 -30.55
CA MET A 1 -24.70 -45.35 -29.56
C MET A 1 -23.72 -46.25 -30.29
N VAL A 2 -22.45 -46.28 -29.89
CA VAL A 2 -21.51 -47.29 -30.39
C VAL A 2 -21.87 -48.60 -29.70
N LYS A 3 -22.20 -49.63 -30.47
CA LYS A 3 -22.56 -50.94 -29.92
C LYS A 3 -21.31 -51.67 -29.45
N ASN A 4 -21.39 -52.29 -28.29
CA ASN A 4 -20.31 -53.12 -27.75
C ASN A 4 -20.21 -54.41 -28.57
N LYS A 5 -19.02 -54.81 -28.99
CA LYS A 5 -18.84 -55.98 -29.85
C LYS A 5 -18.38 -57.19 -29.03
N VAL A 6 -19.17 -58.26 -29.05
CA VAL A 6 -18.90 -59.47 -28.27
C VAL A 6 -18.67 -60.64 -29.22
N LEU A 7 -17.56 -61.36 -29.05
CA LEU A 7 -17.23 -62.56 -29.83
C LEU A 7 -17.46 -63.81 -28.98
N PHE A 8 -18.34 -64.69 -29.44
CA PHE A 8 -18.47 -66.05 -28.92
C PHE A 8 -17.68 -67.03 -29.77
N VAL A 9 -16.91 -67.91 -29.12
CA VAL A 9 -16.11 -68.95 -29.78
C VAL A 9 -16.44 -70.29 -29.16
N ASP A 10 -17.01 -71.19 -29.95
CA ASP A 10 -17.49 -72.50 -29.49
C ASP A 10 -17.54 -73.45 -30.70
N ASP A 11 -17.11 -74.70 -30.56
CA ASP A 11 -17.13 -75.67 -31.66
C ASP A 11 -18.53 -76.23 -31.94
N GLU A 12 -19.48 -76.05 -31.03
CA GLU A 12 -20.88 -76.43 -31.22
C GLU A 12 -21.72 -75.32 -31.86
N LEU A 13 -22.15 -75.54 -33.11
CA LEU A 13 -23.00 -74.59 -33.86
C LEU A 13 -24.34 -74.29 -33.17
N ASN A 14 -24.89 -75.25 -32.43
CA ASN A 14 -26.13 -75.07 -31.67
C ASN A 14 -25.94 -74.06 -30.53
N THR A 15 -24.79 -74.10 -29.86
CA THR A 15 -24.42 -73.19 -28.77
C THR A 15 -24.23 -71.77 -29.31
N LEU A 16 -23.51 -71.60 -30.42
CA LEU A 16 -23.39 -70.29 -31.10
C LEU A 16 -24.74 -69.71 -31.54
N SER A 17 -25.65 -70.56 -32.01
CA SER A 17 -27.00 -70.15 -32.42
C SER A 17 -27.85 -69.74 -31.21
N ALA A 18 -27.68 -70.41 -30.07
CA ALA A 18 -28.32 -70.03 -28.81
C ALA A 18 -27.85 -68.64 -28.35
N PHE A 19 -26.55 -68.34 -28.40
CA PHE A 19 -26.04 -67.01 -28.06
C PHE A 19 -26.58 -65.92 -29.00
N LYS A 20 -26.60 -66.16 -30.31
CA LYS A 20 -27.22 -65.21 -31.26
C LYS A 20 -28.69 -64.94 -30.94
N ARG A 21 -29.46 -65.98 -30.59
CA ARG A 21 -30.87 -65.84 -30.22
C ARG A 21 -31.05 -65.07 -28.91
N LEU A 22 -30.19 -65.31 -27.93
CA LEU A 22 -30.27 -64.68 -26.59
C LEU A 22 -30.10 -63.16 -26.63
N PHE A 23 -29.30 -62.66 -27.59
CA PHE A 23 -28.98 -61.24 -27.75
C PHE A 23 -29.62 -60.59 -28.99
N PHE A 24 -30.50 -61.30 -29.72
CA PHE A 24 -31.08 -60.82 -30.98
C PHE A 24 -31.84 -59.48 -30.88
N ASN A 25 -32.49 -59.22 -29.74
CA ASN A 25 -33.25 -57.99 -29.49
C ASN A 25 -32.49 -56.95 -28.65
N ASN A 26 -31.16 -57.08 -28.51
CA ASN A 26 -30.37 -56.15 -27.70
C ASN A 26 -29.70 -55.09 -28.59
N ASP A 27 -30.18 -53.85 -28.51
CA ASP A 27 -29.67 -52.73 -29.32
C ASP A 27 -28.27 -52.26 -28.89
N ASP A 28 -27.75 -52.70 -27.74
CA ASP A 28 -26.48 -52.22 -27.18
C ASP A 28 -25.28 -53.15 -27.48
N VAL A 29 -25.53 -54.36 -28.00
CA VAL A 29 -24.50 -55.39 -28.20
C VAL A 29 -24.56 -55.98 -29.60
N ASP A 30 -23.45 -55.95 -30.32
CA ASP A 30 -23.28 -56.66 -31.59
C ASP A 30 -22.56 -58.00 -31.36
N ILE A 31 -23.21 -59.09 -31.78
CA ILE A 31 -22.71 -60.45 -31.59
C ILE A 31 -21.94 -60.95 -32.81
N PHE A 32 -20.72 -61.37 -32.56
CA PHE A 32 -19.87 -62.12 -33.47
C PHE A 32 -19.74 -63.55 -32.98
N THR A 33 -19.62 -64.50 -33.91
CA THR A 33 -19.49 -65.93 -33.59
C THR A 33 -18.38 -66.54 -34.43
N ALA A 34 -17.66 -67.50 -33.86
CA ALA A 34 -16.68 -68.33 -34.56
C ALA A 34 -16.79 -69.78 -34.09
N SER A 35 -16.68 -70.74 -35.00
CA SER A 35 -16.80 -72.17 -34.70
C SER A 35 -15.48 -72.84 -34.31
N SER A 36 -14.41 -72.05 -34.17
CA SER A 36 -13.09 -72.53 -33.73
C SER A 36 -12.22 -71.38 -33.26
N GLY A 37 -11.21 -71.67 -32.44
CA GLY A 37 -10.23 -70.66 -32.02
C GLY A 37 -9.52 -69.98 -33.19
N THR A 38 -9.23 -70.71 -34.28
CA THR A 38 -8.56 -70.13 -35.47
C THR A 38 -9.46 -69.13 -36.22
N GLU A 39 -10.76 -69.42 -36.33
CA GLU A 39 -11.73 -68.49 -36.88
C GLU A 39 -11.95 -67.29 -35.95
N GLY A 40 -11.99 -67.51 -34.63
CA GLY A 40 -12.09 -66.44 -33.64
C GLY A 40 -10.95 -65.42 -33.77
N LEU A 41 -9.72 -65.89 -34.03
CA LEU A 41 -8.58 -65.01 -34.30
C LEU A 41 -8.73 -64.19 -35.59
N LYS A 42 -9.35 -64.75 -36.64
CA LYS A 42 -9.66 -64.00 -37.87
C LYS A 42 -10.68 -62.90 -37.59
N VAL A 43 -11.73 -63.21 -36.82
CA VAL A 43 -12.76 -62.23 -36.45
C VAL A 43 -12.16 -61.08 -35.62
N LEU A 44 -11.28 -61.39 -34.67
CA LEU A 44 -10.53 -60.38 -33.87
C LEU A 44 -9.59 -59.51 -34.71
N GLY A 45 -9.06 -60.02 -35.83
CA GLY A 45 -8.23 -59.24 -36.75
C GLY A 45 -9.04 -58.28 -37.65
N LEU A 46 -10.31 -58.60 -37.89
CA LEU A 46 -11.20 -57.83 -38.77
C LEU A 46 -12.12 -56.87 -38.01
N ASN A 47 -12.33 -57.09 -36.71
CA ASN A 47 -13.28 -56.34 -35.89
C ASN A 47 -12.66 -55.94 -34.56
N ASP A 48 -12.99 -54.74 -34.08
CA ASP A 48 -12.59 -54.25 -32.75
C ASP A 48 -13.53 -54.82 -31.68
N ILE A 49 -13.21 -56.03 -31.19
CA ILE A 49 -14.02 -56.76 -30.20
C ILE A 49 -13.74 -56.25 -28.79
N ASP A 50 -14.77 -56.00 -27.99
CA ASP A 50 -14.63 -55.54 -26.59
C ASP A 50 -14.53 -56.70 -25.59
N LEU A 51 -15.20 -57.81 -25.89
CA LEU A 51 -15.29 -58.99 -25.03
C LEU A 51 -15.29 -60.28 -25.86
N VAL A 52 -14.46 -61.23 -25.45
CA VAL A 52 -14.40 -62.58 -26.01
C VAL A 52 -14.90 -63.57 -24.98
N ILE A 53 -15.78 -64.48 -25.39
CA ILE A 53 -16.29 -65.59 -24.60
C ILE A 53 -15.95 -66.87 -25.36
N SER A 54 -15.12 -67.73 -24.79
CA SER A 54 -14.67 -68.96 -25.46
C SER A 54 -15.01 -70.18 -24.64
N ASP A 55 -15.47 -71.25 -25.29
CA ASP A 55 -15.46 -72.57 -24.68
C ASP A 55 -14.03 -73.02 -24.37
N MET A 56 -13.88 -73.83 -23.31
CA MET A 56 -12.59 -74.36 -22.90
C MET A 56 -12.08 -75.48 -23.83
N ARG A 57 -12.96 -76.40 -24.25
CA ARG A 57 -12.60 -77.63 -24.97
C ARG A 57 -13.01 -77.55 -26.43
N MET A 58 -12.17 -76.91 -27.24
CA MET A 58 -12.36 -76.85 -28.69
C MET A 58 -11.29 -77.68 -29.43
N PRO A 59 -11.62 -78.29 -30.58
CA PRO A 59 -10.66 -78.96 -31.45
C PRO A 59 -9.59 -78.00 -31.98
N GLN A 60 -8.39 -78.54 -32.24
CA GLN A 60 -7.21 -77.86 -32.80
C GLN A 60 -6.58 -76.80 -31.89
N LEU A 61 -7.31 -75.72 -31.56
CA LEU A 61 -6.85 -74.66 -30.67
C LEU A 61 -7.77 -74.62 -29.46
N SER A 62 -7.24 -75.00 -28.30
CA SER A 62 -7.99 -75.01 -27.04
C SER A 62 -8.43 -73.58 -26.65
N GLY A 63 -9.49 -73.47 -25.86
CA GLY A 63 -9.99 -72.17 -25.38
C GLY A 63 -8.97 -71.42 -24.52
N THR A 64 -8.20 -72.14 -23.72
CA THR A 64 -7.12 -71.59 -22.90
C THR A 64 -6.02 -70.99 -23.78
N ASP A 65 -5.54 -71.72 -24.77
CA ASP A 65 -4.50 -71.25 -25.69
C ASP A 65 -4.97 -70.07 -26.54
N PHE A 66 -6.23 -70.11 -26.98
CA PHE A 66 -6.86 -69.01 -27.69
C PHE A 66 -6.91 -67.73 -26.82
N LEU A 67 -7.46 -67.81 -25.61
CA LEU A 67 -7.57 -66.64 -24.72
C LEU A 67 -6.19 -66.11 -24.28
N LYS A 68 -5.19 -66.98 -24.14
CA LYS A 68 -3.79 -66.59 -23.91
C LYS A 68 -3.22 -65.80 -25.08
N TYR A 69 -3.50 -66.21 -26.32
CA TYR A 69 -3.14 -65.42 -27.51
C TYR A 69 -3.84 -64.06 -27.51
N VAL A 70 -5.14 -64.02 -27.19
CA VAL A 70 -5.92 -62.77 -27.09
C VAL A 70 -5.31 -61.83 -26.05
N LYS A 71 -4.90 -62.33 -24.88
CA LYS A 71 -4.24 -61.51 -23.85
C LYS A 71 -2.97 -60.82 -24.37
N ASN A 72 -2.14 -61.55 -25.11
CA ASN A 72 -0.86 -61.03 -25.57
C ASN A 72 -1.01 -60.04 -26.72
N LYS A 73 -1.89 -60.34 -27.69
CA LYS A 73 -2.05 -59.52 -28.90
C LYS A 73 -3.11 -58.42 -28.76
N TYR A 74 -4.13 -58.67 -27.96
CA TYR A 74 -5.29 -57.79 -27.76
C TYR A 74 -5.55 -57.59 -26.24
N PRO A 75 -4.61 -56.97 -25.51
CA PRO A 75 -4.66 -56.90 -24.04
C PRO A 75 -5.89 -56.17 -23.47
N ASN A 76 -6.48 -55.27 -24.27
CA ASN A 76 -7.65 -54.47 -23.90
C ASN A 76 -8.99 -55.19 -24.07
N VAL A 77 -9.00 -56.35 -24.73
CA VAL A 77 -10.20 -57.16 -24.95
C VAL A 77 -10.44 -57.99 -23.70
N LEU A 78 -11.62 -57.90 -23.09
CA LEU A 78 -11.91 -58.77 -21.95
C LEU A 78 -12.14 -60.21 -22.42
N ARG A 79 -11.86 -61.16 -21.53
CA ARG A 79 -11.84 -62.59 -21.86
C ARG A 79 -12.64 -63.34 -20.81
N ILE A 80 -13.67 -64.07 -21.22
CA ILE A 80 -14.46 -64.97 -20.38
C ILE A 80 -14.31 -66.38 -20.92
N MET A 81 -14.17 -67.35 -20.02
CA MET A 81 -14.11 -68.75 -20.37
C MET A 81 -15.41 -69.46 -20.00
N LEU A 82 -15.94 -70.28 -20.89
CA LEU A 82 -17.04 -71.20 -20.61
C LEU A 82 -16.43 -72.58 -20.27
N THR A 83 -16.80 -73.15 -19.12
CA THR A 83 -16.23 -74.41 -18.62
C THR A 83 -17.33 -75.42 -18.29
N GLY A 84 -17.03 -76.71 -18.44
CA GLY A 84 -17.90 -77.79 -17.94
C GLY A 84 -17.61 -78.13 -16.48
N TYR A 85 -18.52 -78.85 -15.82
CA TYR A 85 -18.36 -79.29 -14.42
C TYR A 85 -17.08 -80.10 -14.13
N ALA A 86 -16.47 -80.71 -15.15
CA ALA A 86 -15.30 -81.59 -14.99
C ALA A 86 -13.94 -80.86 -14.95
N ASP A 87 -13.91 -79.52 -15.09
CA ASP A 87 -12.68 -78.78 -15.44
C ASP A 87 -12.20 -77.77 -14.37
N MET A 88 -12.68 -77.90 -13.14
CA MET A 88 -12.45 -76.94 -12.04
C MET A 88 -10.96 -76.70 -11.65
N PRO A 89 -10.05 -77.70 -11.60
CA PRO A 89 -8.65 -77.48 -11.21
C PRO A 89 -7.89 -76.59 -12.20
N SER A 90 -8.05 -76.86 -13.51
CA SER A 90 -7.42 -76.09 -14.59
C SER A 90 -8.00 -74.68 -14.74
N THR A 91 -9.25 -74.48 -14.32
CA THR A 91 -9.93 -73.17 -14.35
C THR A 91 -9.33 -72.19 -13.34
N LEU A 92 -8.85 -72.67 -12.18
CA LEU A 92 -8.24 -71.83 -11.14
C LEU A 92 -6.85 -71.31 -11.53
N GLU A 93 -6.08 -72.10 -12.29
CA GLU A 93 -4.76 -71.68 -12.79
C GLU A 93 -4.85 -70.54 -13.82
N ALA A 94 -5.87 -70.57 -14.70
CA ALA A 94 -6.10 -69.52 -15.71
C ALA A 94 -6.51 -68.17 -15.11
N ILE A 95 -7.16 -68.17 -13.93
CA ILE A 95 -7.48 -66.93 -13.19
C ILE A 95 -6.22 -66.39 -12.52
N ASN A 96 -5.46 -67.25 -11.83
CA ASN A 96 -4.25 -66.85 -11.12
C ASN A 96 -3.13 -66.35 -12.05
N SER A 97 -3.11 -66.81 -13.30
CA SER A 97 -2.23 -66.27 -14.36
C SER A 97 -2.75 -64.99 -15.01
N GLY A 98 -3.94 -64.50 -14.63
CA GLY A 98 -4.57 -63.29 -15.16
C GLY A 98 -4.97 -63.41 -16.64
N GLU A 99 -5.31 -64.62 -17.10
CA GLU A 99 -5.67 -64.89 -18.50
C GLU A 99 -7.12 -64.51 -18.82
N VAL A 100 -8.02 -64.62 -17.83
CA VAL A 100 -9.46 -64.37 -17.98
C VAL A 100 -10.00 -63.42 -16.91
N TYR A 101 -11.01 -62.63 -17.28
CA TYR A 101 -11.77 -61.75 -16.41
C TYR A 101 -12.72 -62.54 -15.49
N ARG A 102 -13.39 -63.56 -16.04
CA ARG A 102 -14.33 -64.42 -15.31
C ARG A 102 -14.55 -65.75 -16.04
N PHE A 103 -15.04 -66.76 -15.33
CA PHE A 103 -15.53 -68.01 -15.92
C PHE A 103 -17.05 -68.15 -15.75
N LEU A 104 -17.67 -68.90 -16.65
CA LEU A 104 -19.08 -69.29 -16.59
C LEU A 104 -19.21 -70.81 -16.82
N THR A 105 -20.12 -71.46 -16.11
CA THR A 105 -20.29 -72.91 -16.19
C THR A 105 -21.36 -73.30 -17.22
N LYS A 106 -21.14 -74.41 -17.93
CA LYS A 106 -22.14 -75.07 -18.80
C LYS A 106 -22.90 -76.17 -18.01
N PRO A 107 -24.25 -76.26 -18.10
CA PRO A 107 -25.15 -75.35 -18.80
C PRO A 107 -25.27 -74.01 -18.05
N TRP A 108 -25.29 -72.90 -18.79
CA TRP A 108 -25.38 -71.56 -18.20
C TRP A 108 -26.84 -71.18 -17.93
N ASN A 109 -27.01 -70.21 -17.03
CA ASN A 109 -28.26 -69.49 -16.88
C ASN A 109 -28.23 -68.22 -17.75
N ASP A 110 -29.26 -68.01 -18.56
CA ASP A 110 -29.35 -66.89 -19.51
C ASP A 110 -29.27 -65.51 -18.83
N ASP A 111 -29.84 -65.35 -17.63
CA ASP A 111 -29.80 -64.09 -16.89
C ASP A 111 -28.41 -63.84 -16.30
N ASP A 112 -27.76 -64.87 -15.75
CA ASP A 112 -26.39 -64.75 -15.20
C ASP A 112 -25.36 -64.45 -16.31
N LEU A 113 -25.53 -65.06 -17.50
CA LEU A 113 -24.71 -64.77 -18.68
C LEU A 113 -24.87 -63.31 -19.12
N LYS A 114 -26.11 -62.81 -19.22
CA LYS A 114 -26.39 -61.41 -19.55
C LYS A 114 -25.78 -60.45 -18.54
N VAL A 115 -26.04 -60.66 -17.25
CA VAL A 115 -25.49 -59.81 -16.17
C VAL A 115 -23.97 -59.81 -16.20
N THR A 116 -23.35 -60.97 -16.44
CA THR A 116 -21.90 -61.09 -16.48
C THR A 116 -21.30 -60.36 -17.68
N ILE A 117 -21.92 -60.45 -18.86
CA ILE A 117 -21.49 -59.74 -20.06
C ILE A 117 -21.62 -58.23 -19.87
N THR A 118 -22.76 -57.74 -19.37
CA THR A 118 -22.97 -56.32 -19.11
C THR A 118 -21.91 -55.75 -18.16
N LYS A 119 -21.67 -56.42 -17.02
CA LYS A 119 -20.63 -56.01 -16.06
C LYS A 119 -19.22 -56.01 -16.66
N ALA A 120 -18.90 -56.99 -17.51
CA ALA A 120 -17.62 -57.03 -18.19
C ALA A 120 -17.46 -55.84 -19.14
N LEU A 121 -18.47 -55.54 -19.97
CA LEU A 121 -18.44 -54.42 -20.90
C LEU A 121 -18.33 -53.07 -20.17
N GLU A 122 -19.07 -52.87 -19.08
CA GLU A 122 -18.96 -51.70 -18.21
C GLU A 122 -17.53 -51.54 -17.65
N TYR A 123 -16.93 -52.62 -17.17
CA TYR A 123 -15.56 -52.61 -16.67
C TYR A 123 -14.54 -52.24 -17.76
N SER A 124 -14.70 -52.78 -18.98
CA SER A 124 -13.85 -52.46 -20.13
C SER A 124 -13.94 -50.97 -20.49
N ALA A 125 -15.16 -50.44 -20.60
CA ALA A 125 -15.40 -49.04 -20.91
C ALA A 125 -14.82 -48.11 -19.83
N LEU A 126 -15.01 -48.45 -18.55
CA LEU A 126 -14.46 -47.69 -17.43
C LEU A 126 -12.93 -47.68 -17.46
N LYS A 127 -12.30 -48.82 -17.74
CA LYS A 127 -10.84 -48.93 -17.85
C LYS A 127 -10.29 -48.07 -18.99
N LYS A 128 -10.88 -48.17 -20.20
CA LYS A 128 -10.51 -47.34 -21.36
C LYS A 128 -10.62 -45.84 -21.01
N ARG A 129 -11.73 -45.42 -20.40
CA ARG A 129 -11.97 -44.03 -19.99
C ARG A 129 -10.97 -43.53 -18.95
N ASN A 130 -10.60 -44.36 -17.98
CA ASN A 130 -9.60 -44.00 -16.97
C ASN A 130 -8.20 -43.79 -17.58
N GLU A 131 -7.80 -44.63 -18.53
CA GLU A 131 -6.53 -44.48 -19.25
C GLU A 131 -6.50 -43.20 -20.08
N GLU A 132 -7.60 -42.88 -20.77
CA GLU A 132 -7.75 -41.64 -21.53
C GLU A 132 -7.70 -40.40 -20.62
N MET A 133 -8.46 -40.42 -19.52
CA MET A 133 -8.49 -39.33 -18.54
C MET A 133 -7.10 -39.08 -17.96
N SER A 134 -6.36 -40.15 -17.64
CA SER A 134 -5.00 -40.05 -17.11
C SER A 134 -4.05 -39.34 -18.09
N LYS A 135 -4.18 -39.61 -19.40
CA LYS A 135 -3.40 -38.92 -20.44
C LYS A 135 -3.76 -37.42 -20.51
N ILE A 136 -5.05 -37.09 -20.43
CA ILE A 136 -5.52 -35.70 -20.45
C ILE A 136 -5.02 -34.94 -19.22
N ILE A 137 -5.15 -35.52 -18.02
CA ILE A 137 -4.67 -34.94 -16.77
C ILE A 137 -3.17 -34.66 -16.85
N TRP A 138 -2.38 -35.63 -17.34
CA TRP A 138 -0.94 -35.44 -17.50
C TRP A 138 -0.61 -34.27 -18.43
N LYS A 139 -1.30 -34.18 -19.58
CA LYS A 139 -1.12 -33.07 -20.52
C LYS A 139 -1.48 -31.72 -19.89
N LYS A 140 -2.62 -31.66 -19.20
CA LYS A 140 -3.10 -30.42 -18.56
C LYS A 140 -2.23 -29.98 -17.40
N ASN A 141 -1.74 -30.90 -16.58
CA ASN A 141 -0.78 -30.59 -15.52
C ASN A 141 0.49 -29.99 -16.10
N ARG A 142 1.02 -30.55 -17.19
CA ARG A 142 2.21 -30.01 -17.85
C ARG A 142 1.97 -28.60 -18.42
N GLU A 143 0.84 -28.38 -19.09
CA GLU A 143 0.44 -27.05 -19.57
C GLU A 143 0.35 -26.04 -18.41
N LEU A 144 -0.24 -26.44 -17.29
CA LEU A 144 -0.40 -25.61 -16.10
C LEU A 144 0.94 -25.26 -15.44
N THR A 145 1.87 -26.22 -15.34
CA THR A 145 3.22 -25.97 -14.81
C THR A 145 3.95 -24.91 -15.63
N VAL A 146 3.98 -25.06 -16.96
CA VAL A 146 4.62 -24.07 -17.85
C VAL A 146 3.95 -22.70 -17.75
N PHE A 147 2.62 -22.67 -17.66
CA PHE A 147 1.88 -21.43 -17.50
C PHE A 147 2.17 -20.73 -16.16
N ASN A 148 2.22 -21.49 -15.06
CA ASN A 148 2.55 -20.98 -13.74
C ASN A 148 3.98 -20.40 -13.70
N GLU A 149 4.97 -21.10 -14.25
CA GLU A 149 6.35 -20.59 -14.33
C GLU A 149 6.41 -19.26 -15.10
N SER A 150 5.68 -19.15 -16.22
CA SER A 150 5.61 -17.91 -17.00
C SER A 150 4.91 -16.78 -16.25
N LEU A 151 3.86 -17.10 -15.47
CA LEU A 151 3.16 -16.12 -14.64
C LEU A 151 4.05 -15.62 -13.52
N GLU A 152 4.78 -16.51 -12.83
CA GLU A 152 5.71 -16.15 -11.77
C GLU A 152 6.78 -15.18 -12.29
N GLN A 153 7.37 -15.46 -13.45
CA GLN A 153 8.33 -14.56 -14.11
C GLN A 153 7.72 -13.19 -14.42
N LYS A 154 6.48 -13.14 -14.91
CA LYS A 154 5.78 -11.87 -15.18
C LYS A 154 5.50 -11.10 -13.90
N VAL A 155 5.09 -11.78 -12.82
CA VAL A 155 4.84 -11.16 -11.51
C VAL A 155 6.13 -10.58 -10.97
N GLU A 156 7.24 -11.32 -11.02
CA GLU A 156 8.55 -10.84 -10.58
C GLU A 156 9.01 -9.61 -11.39
N GLN A 157 8.92 -9.69 -12.71
CA GLN A 157 9.27 -8.57 -13.60
C GLN A 157 8.44 -7.32 -13.30
N ARG A 158 7.12 -7.46 -13.14
CA ARG A 158 6.22 -6.34 -12.81
C ARG A 158 6.48 -5.79 -11.42
N THR A 159 6.74 -6.65 -10.44
CA THR A 159 7.03 -6.25 -9.06
C THR A 159 8.33 -5.44 -9.00
N SER A 160 9.37 -5.87 -9.72
CA SER A 160 10.63 -5.14 -9.83
C SER A 160 10.45 -3.78 -10.52
N GLN A 161 9.71 -3.73 -11.64
CA GLN A 161 9.39 -2.47 -12.33
C GLN A 161 8.64 -1.49 -11.43
N LEU A 162 7.64 -1.98 -10.68
CA LEU A 162 6.89 -1.16 -9.73
C LEU A 162 7.80 -0.62 -8.62
N GLY A 163 8.71 -1.46 -8.10
CA GLY A 163 9.70 -1.04 -7.11
C GLY A 163 10.57 0.13 -7.61
N GLN A 164 11.01 0.07 -8.87
CA GLN A 164 11.78 1.15 -9.49
C GLN A 164 10.97 2.45 -9.65
N VAL A 165 9.72 2.34 -10.11
CA VAL A 165 8.84 3.51 -10.27
C VAL A 165 8.55 4.18 -8.92
N ILE A 166 8.24 3.39 -7.89
CA ILE A 166 8.01 3.91 -6.53
C ILE A 166 9.25 4.61 -5.99
N SER A 167 10.43 4.01 -6.16
CA SER A 167 11.70 4.61 -5.73
C SER A 167 11.94 5.97 -6.43
N LYS A 168 11.76 6.02 -7.76
CA LYS A 168 11.91 7.25 -8.54
C LYS A 168 10.91 8.33 -8.12
N LEU A 169 9.66 7.95 -7.85
CA LEU A 169 8.63 8.89 -7.40
C LEU A 169 8.96 9.46 -6.01
N LYS A 170 9.44 8.63 -5.08
CA LYS A 170 9.93 9.09 -3.78
C LYS A 170 11.09 10.07 -3.90
N GLN A 171 12.05 9.77 -4.78
CA GLN A 171 13.20 10.66 -5.01
C GLN A 171 12.75 12.01 -5.56
N VAL A 172 11.89 12.02 -6.59
CA VAL A 172 11.37 13.27 -7.17
C VAL A 172 10.57 14.08 -6.14
N ASN A 173 9.76 13.41 -5.31
CA ASN A 173 8.99 14.08 -4.27
C ASN A 173 9.89 14.68 -3.18
N ASN A 174 10.95 13.99 -2.79
CA ASN A 174 11.94 14.51 -1.84
C ASN A 174 12.66 15.75 -2.39
N VAL A 175 13.09 15.72 -3.66
CA VAL A 175 13.70 16.89 -4.32
C VAL A 175 12.72 18.05 -4.38
N LEU A 176 11.45 17.78 -4.69
CA LEU A 176 10.41 18.83 -4.72
C LEU A 176 10.20 19.47 -3.34
N LYS A 177 10.19 18.66 -2.27
CA LYS A 177 10.10 19.16 -0.88
C LYS A 177 11.32 20.00 -0.50
N GLN A 178 12.52 19.54 -0.82
CA GLN A 178 13.75 20.29 -0.56
C GLN A 178 13.75 21.64 -1.30
N ASN A 179 13.41 21.65 -2.59
CA ASN A 179 13.30 22.89 -3.36
C ASN A 179 12.25 23.84 -2.78
N PHE A 180 11.17 23.29 -2.22
CA PHE A 180 10.14 24.09 -1.57
C PHE A 180 10.68 24.79 -0.31
N ASP A 181 11.35 24.03 0.56
CA ASP A 181 11.96 24.57 1.78
C ASP A 181 13.06 25.60 1.45
N GLU A 182 13.86 25.36 0.41
CA GLU A 182 14.87 26.31 -0.08
C GLU A 182 14.27 27.64 -0.54
N ILE A 183 13.12 27.62 -1.22
CA ILE A 183 12.40 28.85 -1.61
C ILE A 183 11.93 29.61 -0.37
N ILE A 184 11.35 28.92 0.61
CA ILE A 184 10.90 29.57 1.85
C ILE A 184 12.08 30.18 2.60
N ASN A 185 13.20 29.46 2.70
CA ASN A 185 14.42 29.95 3.33
C ASN A 185 14.97 31.19 2.61
N LEU A 186 14.98 31.21 1.28
CA LEU A 186 15.38 32.36 0.48
C LEU A 186 14.47 33.57 0.74
N LEU A 187 13.15 33.37 0.72
CA LEU A 187 12.18 34.44 0.98
C LEU A 187 12.29 35.00 2.40
N THR A 188 12.48 34.13 3.39
CA THR A 188 12.73 34.53 4.79
C THR A 188 14.07 35.26 4.94
N GLY A 189 15.08 34.87 4.16
CA GLY A 189 16.36 35.58 4.06
C GLY A 189 16.19 37.01 3.53
N ILE A 190 15.36 37.21 2.51
CA ILE A 190 15.04 38.55 1.97
C ILE A 190 14.37 39.42 3.05
N ILE A 191 13.39 38.88 3.79
CA ILE A 191 12.77 39.58 4.94
C ILE A 191 13.83 40.01 5.95
N SER A 192 14.79 39.12 6.24
CA SER A 192 15.87 39.36 7.20
C SER A 192 16.86 40.44 6.76
N LEU A 193 17.12 40.57 5.46
CA LEU A 193 17.95 41.64 4.92
C LEU A 193 17.25 43.00 4.92
N PHE A 194 15.92 43.00 4.88
CA PHE A 194 15.13 44.24 4.82
C PHE A 194 15.02 44.92 6.19
N HIS A 195 14.57 44.19 7.22
CA HIS A 195 14.44 44.75 8.56
C HIS A 195 14.60 43.66 9.64
N LYS A 196 15.50 43.90 10.60
CA LYS A 196 15.86 42.92 11.64
C LYS A 196 14.68 42.49 12.51
N ASP A 197 13.83 43.45 12.89
CA ASP A 197 12.69 43.15 13.76
C ASP A 197 11.63 42.33 13.04
N LEU A 198 11.49 42.49 11.72
CA LEU A 198 10.53 41.76 10.90
C LEU A 198 10.88 40.27 10.85
N ALA A 199 12.16 39.94 10.63
CA ALA A 199 12.60 38.55 10.65
C ALA A 199 12.53 37.91 12.03
N SER A 200 12.87 38.67 13.08
CA SER A 200 12.80 38.17 14.45
C SER A 200 11.35 37.89 14.88
N HIS A 201 10.43 38.78 14.51
CA HIS A 201 8.98 38.64 14.68
C HIS A 201 8.46 37.40 13.95
N ALA A 202 8.68 37.30 12.64
CA ALA A 202 8.22 36.18 11.83
C ALA A 202 8.67 34.82 12.38
N LYS A 203 9.93 34.70 12.83
CA LYS A 203 10.45 33.47 13.46
C LYS A 203 9.75 33.12 14.78
N ARG A 204 9.38 34.10 15.61
CA ARG A 204 8.67 33.85 16.87
C ARG A 204 7.20 33.49 16.63
N VAL A 205 6.55 34.21 15.72
CA VAL A 205 5.18 33.91 15.27
C VAL A 205 5.09 32.49 14.70
N ALA A 206 6.04 32.08 13.85
CA ALA A 206 6.10 30.72 13.33
C ALA A 206 6.25 29.67 14.45
N GLY A 207 7.08 29.93 15.46
CA GLY A 207 7.22 29.04 16.63
C GLY A 207 5.92 28.92 17.44
N PHE A 208 5.20 30.02 17.66
CA PHE A 208 3.89 29.97 18.32
C PHE A 208 2.84 29.24 17.47
N ALA A 209 2.83 29.47 16.16
CA ALA A 209 1.94 28.77 15.23
C ALA A 209 2.22 27.26 15.19
N GLU A 210 3.48 26.85 15.24
CA GLU A 210 3.88 25.43 15.32
C GLU A 210 3.36 24.78 16.61
N LEU A 211 3.54 25.44 17.76
CA LEU A 211 3.02 24.95 19.04
C LEU A 211 1.49 24.78 19.00
N MET A 212 0.79 25.76 18.41
CA MET A 212 -0.66 25.69 18.20
C MET A 212 -1.05 24.52 17.28
N CYS A 213 -0.38 24.37 16.14
CA CYS A 213 -0.67 23.30 15.19
C CYS A 213 -0.42 21.90 15.78
N ASN A 214 0.48 21.77 16.76
CA ASN A 214 0.76 20.50 17.42
C ASN A 214 -0.30 20.09 18.45
N GLU A 215 -0.97 21.05 19.09
CA GLU A 215 -2.09 20.78 20.02
C GLU A 215 -3.43 20.63 19.28
N LEU A 216 -3.61 21.34 18.17
CA LEU A 216 -4.82 21.28 17.35
C LEU A 216 -4.84 20.07 16.40
N VAL A 217 -6.04 19.58 16.10
CA VAL A 217 -6.26 18.47 15.15
C VAL A 217 -6.18 19.00 13.72
N ILE A 218 -4.95 19.15 13.21
CA ILE A 218 -4.65 19.64 11.85
C ILE A 218 -3.85 18.56 11.10
N GLU A 219 -4.14 18.36 9.80
CA GLU A 219 -3.40 17.41 8.96
C GLU A 219 -1.94 17.85 8.75
N LYS A 220 -1.00 16.89 8.64
CA LYS A 220 0.44 17.19 8.56
C LYS A 220 0.80 18.19 7.46
N ASP A 221 0.27 18.00 6.25
CA ASP A 221 0.54 18.87 5.11
C ASP A 221 -0.02 20.29 5.32
N GLU A 222 -1.15 20.40 6.05
CA GLU A 222 -1.73 21.69 6.40
C GLU A 222 -0.92 22.41 7.50
N LYS A 223 -0.35 21.68 8.48
CA LYS A 223 0.57 22.25 9.47
C LYS A 223 1.78 22.91 8.81
N GLU A 224 2.43 22.21 7.86
CA GLU A 224 3.59 22.75 7.12
C GLU A 224 3.20 24.05 6.37
N ILE A 225 2.02 24.10 5.76
CA ILE A 225 1.51 25.29 5.08
C ILE A 225 1.32 26.47 6.05
N ILE A 226 0.75 26.22 7.23
CA ILE A 226 0.51 27.26 8.25
C ILE A 226 1.83 27.81 8.79
N ILE A 227 2.79 26.94 9.10
CA ILE A 227 4.10 27.33 9.61
C ILE A 227 4.86 28.17 8.57
N HIS A 228 4.85 27.77 7.30
CA HIS A 228 5.47 28.55 6.22
C HIS A 228 4.76 29.90 5.99
N ALA A 229 3.43 29.94 6.10
CA ALA A 229 2.70 31.20 6.06
C ALA A 229 3.08 32.13 7.22
N ALA A 230 3.31 31.58 8.42
CA ALA A 230 3.76 32.35 9.57
C ALA A 230 5.16 32.95 9.38
N PHE A 231 6.08 32.24 8.72
CA PHE A 231 7.40 32.81 8.36
C PHE A 231 7.32 33.96 7.35
N LEU A 232 6.28 33.97 6.51
CA LEU A 232 6.18 34.87 5.37
C LEU A 232 5.03 35.89 5.48
N HIS A 233 4.29 35.93 6.60
CA HIS A 233 3.06 36.72 6.70
C HIS A 233 3.27 38.21 6.42
N ASP A 234 4.41 38.76 6.83
CA ASP A 234 4.76 40.16 6.58
C ASP A 234 5.69 40.35 5.36
N ILE A 235 5.82 39.39 4.43
CA ILE A 235 6.64 39.58 3.22
C ILE A 235 6.19 40.80 2.39
N GLY A 236 4.92 41.17 2.48
CA GLY A 236 4.37 42.38 1.85
C GLY A 236 4.89 43.69 2.46
N MET A 237 5.56 43.63 3.61
CA MET A 237 6.21 44.77 4.26
C MET A 237 7.59 45.10 3.66
N VAL A 238 8.09 44.28 2.73
CA VAL A 238 9.32 44.63 1.99
C VAL A 238 9.07 45.89 1.16
N GLY A 239 9.80 46.95 1.48
CA GLY A 239 9.60 48.30 0.95
C GLY A 239 8.91 49.27 1.91
N ALA A 240 8.52 48.83 3.11
CA ALA A 240 8.02 49.69 4.18
C ALA A 240 9.08 50.67 4.68
N THR A 241 8.66 51.84 5.13
CA THR A 241 9.49 52.82 5.81
C THR A 241 9.64 52.50 7.31
N ASP A 242 10.74 52.96 7.93
CA ASP A 242 11.08 52.64 9.32
C ASP A 242 10.02 53.10 10.35
N ASP A 243 9.26 54.14 10.02
CA ASP A 243 8.18 54.66 10.85
C ASP A 243 7.11 53.60 11.15
N ILE A 244 6.78 52.71 10.20
CA ILE A 244 5.81 51.63 10.41
C ILE A 244 6.27 50.65 11.51
N PHE A 245 7.58 50.45 11.65
CA PHE A 245 8.14 49.58 12.69
C PHE A 245 8.26 50.31 14.03
N MET A 246 8.56 51.60 14.02
CA MET A 246 8.84 52.39 15.24
C MET A 246 7.59 52.99 15.90
N LEU A 247 6.56 53.34 15.13
CA LEU A 247 5.39 54.06 15.62
C LEU A 247 4.18 53.13 15.78
N ASP A 248 3.23 53.55 16.62
CA ASP A 248 1.90 52.95 16.67
C ASP A 248 1.07 53.39 15.46
N PHE A 249 0.12 52.56 15.03
CA PHE A 249 -0.68 52.79 13.83
C PHE A 249 -1.33 54.18 13.79
N ASP A 250 -1.85 54.67 14.90
CA ASP A 250 -2.53 55.98 14.97
C ASP A 250 -1.58 57.17 14.68
N GLN A 251 -0.28 56.99 14.94
CA GLN A 251 0.77 57.99 14.77
C GLN A 251 1.36 58.03 13.35
N LEU A 252 1.09 57.01 12.54
CA LEU A 252 1.56 56.94 11.16
C LEU A 252 0.89 57.99 10.27
N ASP A 253 1.63 58.45 9.26
CA ASP A 253 1.05 59.27 8.20
C ASP A 253 0.10 58.44 7.32
N GLU A 254 -0.71 59.11 6.50
CA GLU A 254 -1.67 58.44 5.61
C GLU A 254 -1.00 57.45 4.64
N LYS A 255 0.22 57.74 4.17
CA LYS A 255 0.90 56.85 3.22
C LYS A 255 1.34 55.56 3.89
N SER A 256 1.94 55.66 5.06
CA SER A 256 2.39 54.53 5.88
C SER A 256 1.21 53.71 6.40
N LYS A 257 0.10 54.35 6.79
CA LYS A 257 -1.16 53.66 7.14
C LYS A 257 -1.70 52.85 5.95
N ASN A 258 -1.79 53.47 4.77
CA ASN A 258 -2.27 52.79 3.58
C ASN A 258 -1.35 51.64 3.17
N PHE A 259 -0.03 51.82 3.27
CA PHE A 259 0.94 50.76 3.02
C PHE A 259 0.75 49.58 3.97
N PHE A 260 0.62 49.86 5.28
CA PHE A 260 0.36 48.84 6.29
C PHE A 260 -0.96 48.12 6.04
N LEU A 261 -2.06 48.80 5.71
CA LEU A 261 -3.32 48.11 5.41
C LEU A 261 -3.27 47.26 4.14
N TYR A 262 -2.43 47.61 3.17
CA TYR A 262 -2.30 46.88 1.91
C TYR A 262 -1.25 45.76 1.92
N HIS A 263 -0.35 45.70 2.91
CA HIS A 263 0.72 44.70 2.90
C HIS A 263 0.23 43.23 2.81
N PRO A 264 -0.95 42.82 3.33
CA PRO A 264 -1.41 41.44 3.15
C PRO A 264 -1.74 41.13 1.68
N VAL A 265 -2.27 42.12 0.96
CA VAL A 265 -2.55 42.03 -0.49
C VAL A 265 -1.25 41.98 -1.29
N ILE A 266 -0.25 42.77 -0.90
CA ILE A 266 1.09 42.76 -1.52
C ILE A 266 1.74 41.38 -1.29
N GLY A 267 1.71 40.90 -0.05
CA GLY A 267 2.25 39.59 0.32
C GLY A 267 1.59 38.44 -0.44
N GLU A 268 0.26 38.47 -0.58
CA GLU A 268 -0.45 37.51 -1.43
C GLU A 268 0.02 37.56 -2.87
N LYS A 269 0.18 38.75 -3.46
CA LYS A 269 0.61 38.89 -4.86
C LYS A 269 2.04 38.37 -5.07
N ILE A 270 2.95 38.66 -4.14
CA ILE A 270 4.35 38.18 -4.19
C ILE A 270 4.38 36.65 -4.12
N ILE A 271 3.74 36.06 -3.12
CA ILE A 271 3.80 34.61 -2.88
C ILE A 271 2.94 33.84 -3.88
N GLY A 272 1.77 34.37 -4.22
CA GLY A 272 0.79 33.76 -5.13
C GLY A 272 1.26 33.69 -6.60
N ALA A 273 2.31 34.43 -6.96
CA ALA A 273 3.01 34.28 -8.24
C ALA A 273 3.57 32.86 -8.42
N ILE A 274 3.93 32.19 -7.33
CA ILE A 274 4.38 30.79 -7.33
C ILE A 274 3.15 29.89 -7.12
N LYS A 275 2.78 29.12 -8.15
CA LYS A 275 1.58 28.26 -8.14
C LYS A 275 1.49 27.34 -6.92
N ASN A 276 2.62 26.76 -6.50
CA ASN A 276 2.68 25.83 -5.37
C ASN A 276 2.53 26.53 -4.00
N LEU A 277 2.71 27.86 -3.92
CA LEU A 277 2.56 28.64 -2.68
C LEU A 277 1.20 29.32 -2.55
N ARG A 278 0.25 29.09 -3.47
CA ARG A 278 -1.07 29.75 -3.43
C ARG A 278 -1.89 29.46 -2.17
N LYS A 279 -1.69 28.30 -1.53
CA LYS A 279 -2.35 28.01 -0.25
C LYS A 279 -1.78 28.89 0.87
N ILE A 280 -0.45 29.08 0.87
CA ILE A 280 0.27 29.97 1.78
C ILE A 280 -0.18 31.42 1.55
N SER A 281 -0.23 31.88 0.29
CA SER A 281 -0.59 33.27 -0.04
C SER A 281 -1.98 33.68 0.47
N LYS A 282 -2.95 32.75 0.47
CA LYS A 282 -4.30 33.01 1.02
C LYS A 282 -4.30 33.22 2.54
N ILE A 283 -3.48 32.46 3.25
CA ILE A 283 -3.28 32.63 4.70
C ILE A 283 -2.63 33.99 4.96
N ILE A 284 -1.58 34.32 4.19
CA ILE A 284 -0.91 35.62 4.25
C ILE A 284 -1.89 36.76 3.97
N ARG A 285 -2.80 36.64 2.99
CA ARG A 285 -3.78 37.69 2.74
C ARG A 285 -4.67 37.98 3.96
N SER A 286 -5.05 36.93 4.68
CA SER A 286 -6.11 36.98 5.69
C SER A 286 -5.60 37.14 7.12
N HIS A 287 -4.30 37.30 7.34
CA HIS A 287 -3.73 37.21 8.70
C HIS A 287 -4.04 38.41 9.61
N HIS A 288 -4.59 39.50 9.07
CA HIS A 288 -5.14 40.64 9.82
C HIS A 288 -6.68 40.62 9.89
N GLU A 289 -7.33 39.58 9.38
CA GLU A 289 -8.76 39.41 9.58
C GLU A 289 -9.07 39.18 11.06
N GLU A 290 -10.15 39.78 11.51
CA GLU A 290 -10.65 39.62 12.88
C GLU A 290 -11.87 38.70 12.86
N TYR A 291 -12.01 37.86 13.88
CA TYR A 291 -13.06 36.85 13.93
C TYR A 291 -14.48 37.43 13.74
N ASN A 292 -14.73 38.65 14.23
CA ASN A 292 -15.97 39.41 14.08
C ASN A 292 -16.12 40.16 12.73
N GLY A 293 -15.10 40.18 11.89
CA GLY A 293 -15.04 40.87 10.60
C GLY A 293 -14.76 42.37 10.65
N SER A 294 -14.17 42.90 11.72
CA SER A 294 -13.60 44.27 11.71
C SER A 294 -12.16 44.35 11.21
N GLY A 295 -11.57 43.22 10.84
CA GLY A 295 -10.22 43.13 10.28
C GLY A 295 -10.13 43.57 8.81
N PHE A 296 -8.98 43.30 8.21
CA PHE A 296 -8.66 43.68 6.83
C PHE A 296 -7.81 42.57 6.16
N PRO A 297 -7.73 42.51 4.83
CA PRO A 297 -8.29 43.45 3.84
C PRO A 297 -9.73 43.17 3.38
N ASP A 298 -10.27 41.97 3.61
CA ASP A 298 -11.52 41.49 3.03
C ASP A 298 -12.69 41.48 4.03
N GLN A 299 -12.43 41.71 5.32
CA GLN A 299 -13.45 41.73 6.40
C GLN A 299 -14.17 40.38 6.54
N LEU A 300 -13.41 39.29 6.42
CA LEU A 300 -13.91 37.93 6.57
C LEU A 300 -14.39 37.68 8.00
N ARG A 301 -15.34 36.75 8.17
CA ARG A 301 -15.97 36.45 9.47
C ARG A 301 -15.95 34.97 9.80
N GLY A 302 -15.62 34.66 11.05
CA GLY A 302 -15.68 33.32 11.61
C GLY A 302 -14.93 32.30 10.75
N SER A 303 -15.61 31.21 10.39
CA SER A 303 -15.06 30.11 9.59
C SER A 303 -14.68 30.47 8.15
N HIS A 304 -15.00 31.67 7.65
CA HIS A 304 -14.53 32.13 6.35
C HIS A 304 -13.05 32.56 6.38
N ILE A 305 -12.52 32.86 7.58
CA ILE A 305 -11.10 33.15 7.76
C ILE A 305 -10.35 31.81 7.79
N PRO A 306 -9.33 31.59 6.94
CA PRO A 306 -8.53 30.36 6.97
C PRO A 306 -7.98 30.09 8.37
N ILE A 307 -8.07 28.85 8.85
CA ILE A 307 -7.61 28.48 10.20
C ILE A 307 -6.16 28.91 10.48
N GLY A 308 -5.29 28.78 9.48
CA GLY A 308 -3.91 29.25 9.56
C GLY A 308 -3.78 30.76 9.81
N ALA A 309 -4.65 31.57 9.22
CA ALA A 309 -4.64 33.01 9.40
C ALA A 309 -5.10 33.40 10.80
N GLN A 310 -6.11 32.69 11.34
CA GLN A 310 -6.56 32.89 12.71
C GLN A 310 -5.47 32.51 13.75
N ILE A 311 -4.71 31.43 13.49
CA ILE A 311 -3.56 31.03 14.31
C ILE A 311 -2.44 32.07 14.24
N ILE A 312 -2.12 32.58 13.06
CA ILE A 312 -1.08 33.60 12.87
C ILE A 312 -1.48 34.91 13.55
N LYS A 313 -2.76 35.31 13.46
CA LYS A 313 -3.28 36.54 14.07
C LYS A 313 -3.00 36.58 15.58
N ILE A 314 -3.44 35.56 16.32
CA ILE A 314 -3.23 35.49 17.78
C ILE A 314 -1.75 35.39 18.15
N ALA A 315 -0.95 34.68 17.35
CA ALA A 315 0.49 34.55 17.56
C ALA A 315 1.23 35.88 17.34
N SER A 316 0.88 36.62 16.29
CA SER A 316 1.47 37.92 15.95
C SER A 316 1.07 39.01 16.95
N ASP A 317 -0.20 39.05 17.36
CA ASP A 317 -0.67 40.00 18.38
C ASP A 317 0.04 39.74 19.73
N TYR A 318 0.18 38.47 20.14
CA TYR A 318 0.92 38.13 21.34
C TYR A 318 2.40 38.53 21.26
N ASP A 319 3.06 38.26 20.11
CA ASP A 319 4.45 38.66 19.89
C ASP A 319 4.61 40.18 19.97
N THR A 320 3.71 40.93 19.33
CA THR A 320 3.68 42.40 19.35
C THR A 320 3.57 42.92 20.78
N PHE A 321 2.66 42.38 21.59
CA PHE A 321 2.54 42.79 22.99
C PHE A 321 3.80 42.49 23.80
N ARG A 322 4.39 41.31 23.64
CA ARG A 322 5.55 40.87 24.44
C ARG A 322 6.86 41.56 24.05
N PHE A 323 7.07 41.80 22.77
CA PHE A 323 8.39 42.17 22.24
C PHE A 323 8.43 43.55 21.58
N LYS A 324 7.37 44.01 20.91
CA LYS A 324 7.31 45.38 20.36
C LYS A 324 6.89 46.40 21.42
N ARG A 325 5.93 46.04 22.27
CA ARG A 325 5.42 46.90 23.37
C ARG A 325 6.02 46.58 24.74
N GLU A 326 6.91 45.58 24.79
CA GLU A 326 7.63 45.14 26.00
C GLU A 326 6.74 44.81 27.21
N PHE A 327 5.48 44.38 26.96
CA PHE A 327 4.58 44.00 28.05
C PHE A 327 5.06 42.74 28.76
N GLY A 328 4.82 42.71 30.08
CA GLY A 328 5.01 41.52 30.90
C GLY A 328 4.14 40.35 30.42
N PHE A 329 4.48 39.14 30.86
CA PHE A 329 3.74 37.93 30.46
C PHE A 329 2.24 38.01 30.81
N ASP A 330 1.92 38.41 32.04
CA ASP A 330 0.54 38.49 32.52
C ASP A 330 -0.24 39.64 31.84
N GLU A 331 0.45 40.75 31.56
CA GLU A 331 -0.14 41.90 30.87
C GLU A 331 -0.46 41.56 29.41
N ALA A 332 0.45 40.91 28.69
CA ALA A 332 0.19 40.46 27.33
C ALA A 332 -0.93 39.42 27.26
N LEU A 333 -0.97 38.47 28.21
CA LEU A 333 -2.09 37.53 28.31
C LEU A 333 -3.41 38.23 28.62
N LYS A 334 -3.39 39.25 29.47
CA LYS A 334 -4.58 40.08 29.74
C LYS A 334 -5.06 40.77 28.46
N LYS A 335 -4.16 41.37 27.66
CA LYS A 335 -4.53 41.97 26.37
C LYS A 335 -5.15 40.99 25.38
N ILE A 336 -4.59 39.78 25.27
CA ILE A 336 -5.19 38.71 24.44
C ILE A 336 -6.59 38.35 24.94
N LYS A 337 -6.79 38.21 26.26
CA LYS A 337 -8.11 37.95 26.87
C LYS A 337 -9.09 39.10 26.68
N ASP A 338 -8.63 40.35 26.79
CA ASP A 338 -9.48 41.54 26.63
C ASP A 338 -9.98 41.68 25.18
N GLY A 339 -9.21 41.20 24.19
CA GLY A 339 -9.63 41.08 22.79
C GLY A 339 -10.51 39.86 22.47
N SER A 340 -10.82 39.02 23.46
CA SER A 340 -11.56 37.75 23.26
C SER A 340 -12.90 37.94 22.55
N TYR A 341 -13.26 36.98 21.71
CA TYR A 341 -14.52 36.90 20.94
C TYR A 341 -14.76 38.02 19.92
N LYS A 342 -13.91 39.05 19.86
CA LYS A 342 -13.90 40.07 18.82
C LYS A 342 -12.83 39.75 17.77
N SER A 343 -11.57 39.70 18.19
CA SER A 343 -10.45 39.53 17.26
C SER A 343 -10.12 38.05 16.99
N TYR A 344 -10.45 37.15 17.92
CA TYR A 344 -10.02 35.74 17.87
C TYR A 344 -11.18 34.76 17.97
N ASP A 345 -11.02 33.61 17.29
CA ASP A 345 -11.89 32.45 17.46
C ASP A 345 -11.81 31.88 18.90
N PRO A 346 -12.94 31.49 19.50
CA PRO A 346 -13.00 30.98 20.88
C PRO A 346 -12.13 29.73 21.16
N ASP A 347 -12.06 28.80 20.22
CA ASP A 347 -11.32 27.56 20.39
C ASP A 347 -9.81 27.82 20.26
N ILE A 348 -9.45 28.70 19.32
CA ILE A 348 -8.06 29.13 19.11
C ILE A 348 -7.53 29.90 20.32
N ILE A 349 -8.26 30.89 20.84
CA ILE A 349 -7.79 31.64 22.02
C ILE A 349 -7.67 30.75 23.25
N THR A 350 -8.62 29.85 23.46
CA THR A 350 -8.59 28.90 24.59
C THR A 350 -7.37 27.99 24.50
N SER A 351 -7.10 27.45 23.31
CA SER A 351 -5.94 26.60 23.04
C SER A 351 -4.62 27.36 23.22
N PHE A 352 -4.54 28.58 22.70
CA PHE A 352 -3.36 29.42 22.80
C PHE A 352 -3.01 29.76 24.25
N ILE A 353 -3.99 30.20 25.05
CA ILE A 353 -3.79 30.50 26.47
C ILE A 353 -3.31 29.25 27.22
N LYS A 354 -3.91 28.08 26.97
CA LYS A 354 -3.50 26.81 27.59
C LYS A 354 -2.04 26.48 27.27
N ILE A 355 -1.64 26.58 26.01
CA ILE A 355 -0.28 26.28 25.54
C ILE A 355 0.72 27.25 26.15
N ILE A 356 0.48 28.56 26.04
CA ILE A 356 1.39 29.59 26.53
C ILE A 356 1.50 29.58 28.05
N THR A 357 0.43 29.24 28.77
CA THR A 357 0.47 29.08 30.24
C THR A 357 1.22 27.81 30.65
N LYS A 358 1.07 26.70 29.92
CA LYS A 358 1.81 25.45 30.18
C LYS A 358 3.31 25.61 29.89
N SER A 359 3.65 26.29 28.79
CA SER A 359 5.02 26.66 28.44
C SER A 359 5.58 27.73 29.40
N GLY A 360 4.73 28.63 29.89
CA GLY A 360 5.05 29.61 30.93
C GLY A 360 5.23 28.98 32.32
N ALA A 361 4.57 27.87 32.63
CA ALA A 361 4.74 27.13 33.89
C ALA A 361 6.10 26.43 33.99
N LEU A 362 6.83 26.26 32.87
CA LEU A 362 8.24 25.86 32.86
C LEU A 362 9.19 27.00 33.32
N LYS A 363 8.68 28.21 33.62
CA LYS A 363 9.47 29.37 34.11
C LYS A 363 9.97 29.24 35.55
N HIS A 364 9.65 28.17 36.27
CA HIS A 364 10.26 27.95 37.58
C HIS A 364 11.69 27.36 37.54
N ASN A 365 12.29 27.14 36.37
CA ASN A 365 13.72 26.82 36.26
C ASN A 365 14.49 27.92 35.50
N LEU A 366 14.77 29.01 36.24
CA LEU A 366 15.84 30.01 36.06
C LEU A 366 16.14 30.48 34.62
N LEU A 367 15.34 31.45 34.14
CA LEU A 367 15.69 32.34 33.04
C LEU A 367 16.54 33.50 33.56
N ALA A 368 17.61 33.86 32.86
CA ALA A 368 18.45 35.01 33.20
C ALA A 368 18.90 35.76 31.93
N ARG A 369 19.01 37.08 32.03
CA ARG A 369 19.77 37.89 31.08
C ARG A 369 21.23 37.92 31.52
N ILE A 370 22.13 37.53 30.62
CA ILE A 370 23.56 37.43 30.88
C ILE A 370 24.30 38.15 29.76
N ARG A 371 25.37 38.88 30.10
CA ARG A 371 26.24 39.50 29.08
C ARG A 371 26.91 38.41 28.25
N ILE A 372 27.09 38.63 26.95
CA ILE A 372 27.70 37.64 26.05
C ILE A 372 29.05 37.13 26.57
N LYS A 373 29.86 38.00 27.19
CA LYS A 373 31.15 37.63 27.81
C LYS A 373 31.04 36.67 29.01
N ASP A 374 29.88 36.59 29.64
CA ASP A 374 29.63 35.83 30.87
C ASP A 374 28.92 34.48 30.57
N LEU A 375 28.76 34.12 29.28
CA LEU A 375 28.19 32.84 28.84
C LEU A 375 29.06 31.65 29.26
N LYS A 376 28.42 30.55 29.67
CA LYS A 376 29.06 29.31 30.11
C LYS A 376 28.46 28.09 29.42
N PRO A 377 29.17 26.95 29.40
CA PRO A 377 28.61 25.70 28.92
C PRO A 377 27.31 25.33 29.65
N ASN A 378 26.45 24.54 29.00
CA ASN A 378 25.13 24.13 29.50
C ASN A 378 24.09 25.25 29.66
N MET A 379 24.38 26.47 29.16
CA MET A 379 23.35 27.49 28.97
C MET A 379 22.61 27.24 27.65
N TYR A 380 21.28 27.30 27.66
CA TYR A 380 20.48 27.28 26.46
C TYR A 380 20.21 28.71 26.00
N LEU A 381 20.72 29.08 24.84
CA LEU A 381 20.66 30.45 24.30
C LEU A 381 19.28 30.70 23.69
N LEU A 382 18.55 31.68 24.22
CA LEU A 382 17.21 32.06 23.75
C LEU A 382 17.24 33.20 22.72
N ASP A 383 18.35 33.95 22.68
CA ASP A 383 18.63 35.00 21.70
C ASP A 383 19.61 34.56 20.60
N GLU A 384 19.77 35.36 19.56
CA GLU A 384 20.84 35.20 18.57
C GLU A 384 22.01 36.14 18.87
N ILE A 385 23.23 35.65 18.64
CA ILE A 385 24.45 36.46 18.70
C ILE A 385 24.87 36.81 17.27
N THR A 386 24.93 38.10 17.00
CA THR A 386 25.27 38.71 15.71
C THR A 386 26.53 39.55 15.84
N LEU A 387 27.30 39.64 14.76
CA LEU A 387 28.37 40.61 14.61
C LEU A 387 27.80 42.03 14.49
N GLU A 388 28.63 43.05 14.67
CA GLU A 388 28.21 44.47 14.57
C GLU A 388 27.60 44.82 13.20
N ASN A 389 28.06 44.16 12.14
CA ASN A 389 27.52 44.32 10.78
C ASN A 389 26.23 43.52 10.52
N GLY A 390 25.64 42.92 11.55
CA GLY A 390 24.38 42.15 11.46
C GLY A 390 24.53 40.69 11.03
N VAL A 391 25.74 40.22 10.70
CA VAL A 391 25.97 38.81 10.33
C VAL A 391 25.74 37.89 11.53
N LEU A 392 24.93 36.85 11.34
CA LEU A 392 24.64 35.86 12.39
C LEU A 392 25.87 35.02 12.73
N LEU A 393 26.27 35.05 14.00
CA LEU A 393 27.39 34.25 14.51
C LEU A 393 26.90 32.95 15.15
N ILE A 394 25.94 33.06 16.06
CA ILE A 394 25.32 31.95 16.80
C ILE A 394 23.80 32.08 16.73
N PRO A 395 23.07 31.09 16.18
CA PRO A 395 21.61 31.09 16.15
C PRO A 395 21.02 30.87 17.53
N LYS A 396 19.80 31.39 17.75
CA LYS A 396 19.00 31.05 18.94
C LYS A 396 18.67 29.56 18.98
N GLY A 397 18.44 29.04 20.19
CA GLY A 397 18.00 27.66 20.41
C GLY A 397 19.13 26.64 20.51
N VAL A 398 20.37 27.09 20.67
CA VAL A 398 21.55 26.22 20.83
C VAL A 398 21.97 26.12 22.29
N ILE A 399 22.55 24.97 22.66
CA ILE A 399 23.21 24.80 23.94
C ILE A 399 24.65 25.29 23.80
N ILE A 400 25.04 26.25 24.64
CA ILE A 400 26.41 26.74 24.70
C ILE A 400 27.34 25.60 25.12
N ASN A 401 28.39 25.38 24.32
CA ASN A 401 29.47 24.43 24.55
C ASN A 401 30.82 25.10 24.24
N ASP A 402 31.92 24.40 24.49
CA ASP A 402 33.26 24.98 24.34
C ASP A 402 33.58 25.43 22.90
N ILE A 403 33.00 24.75 21.90
CA ILE A 403 33.16 25.11 20.48
C ILE A 403 32.49 26.47 20.20
N ILE A 404 31.27 26.66 20.71
CA ILE A 404 30.52 27.91 20.58
C ILE A 404 31.21 29.05 21.33
N LEU A 405 31.71 28.79 22.54
CA LEU A 405 32.46 29.79 23.31
C LEU A 405 33.74 30.22 22.59
N ASN A 406 34.53 29.26 22.07
CA ASN A 406 35.70 29.57 21.26
C ASN A 406 35.34 30.41 20.03
N LYS A 407 34.22 30.10 19.36
CA LYS A 407 33.72 30.90 18.25
C LYS A 407 33.36 32.34 18.68
N ILE A 408 32.72 32.52 19.83
CA ILE A 408 32.43 33.86 20.39
C ILE A 408 33.73 34.61 20.71
N TYR A 409 34.73 33.95 21.30
CA TYR A 409 36.03 34.56 21.62
C TYR A 409 36.81 34.97 20.37
N THR A 410 36.84 34.14 19.33
CA THR A 410 37.50 34.42 18.05
C THR A 410 36.96 35.70 17.38
N PHE A 411 35.67 35.97 17.55
CA PHE A 411 35.00 37.14 16.97
C PHE A 411 34.73 38.25 18.01
N SER A 412 35.34 38.19 19.20
CA SER A 412 35.05 39.10 20.31
C SER A 412 35.27 40.59 20.01
N SER A 413 36.14 40.92 19.05
CA SER A 413 36.37 42.30 18.58
C SER A 413 35.29 42.83 17.63
N LEU A 414 34.41 41.95 17.13
CA LEU A 414 33.38 42.26 16.13
C LEU A 414 31.96 42.01 16.69
N ILE A 415 31.84 41.78 18.01
CA ILE A 415 30.59 41.57 18.72
C ILE A 415 30.51 42.60 19.85
N PRO A 416 29.34 43.21 20.11
CA PRO A 416 29.14 43.99 21.32
C PRO A 416 29.08 43.06 22.55
N ILE A 417 30.22 42.63 23.07
CA ILE A 417 30.34 41.63 24.17
C ILE A 417 29.68 42.05 25.49
N THR A 418 29.36 43.35 25.64
CA THR A 418 28.62 43.92 26.77
C THR A 418 27.11 43.80 26.62
N ARG A 419 26.61 43.46 25.42
CA ARG A 419 25.20 43.18 25.16
C ARG A 419 24.75 41.98 25.99
N GLU A 420 23.55 42.07 26.53
CA GLU A 420 22.90 40.97 27.24
C GLU A 420 22.11 40.09 26.26
N VAL A 421 22.12 38.79 26.53
CA VAL A 421 21.36 37.76 25.83
C VAL A 421 20.56 36.95 26.85
N GLU A 422 19.36 36.55 26.48
CA GLU A 422 18.51 35.70 27.30
C GLU A 422 19.00 34.25 27.22
N VAL A 423 19.16 33.62 28.38
CA VAL A 423 19.53 32.22 28.49
C VAL A 423 18.64 31.50 29.49
N LYS A 424 18.53 30.19 29.30
CA LYS A 424 17.97 29.25 30.27
C LYS A 424 19.09 28.38 30.82
N TYR A 425 19.20 28.29 32.14
CA TYR A 425 20.11 27.33 32.77
C TYR A 425 19.57 25.92 32.60
N LEU A 426 20.36 25.03 32.01
CA LEU A 426 20.09 23.59 32.07
C LEU A 426 20.72 23.09 33.38
N SER A 427 19.90 22.62 34.31
CA SER A 427 20.39 21.98 35.54
C SER A 427 21.25 20.78 35.16
N ASP A 428 22.48 20.71 35.69
CA ASP A 428 23.30 19.50 35.60
C ASP A 428 22.50 18.33 36.20
N ARG A 429 22.34 17.27 35.41
CA ARG A 429 21.74 16.02 35.86
C ARG A 429 22.74 15.19 36.65
#